data_AF-A0A7S1U4B9-F1
#
_entry.id   AF-A0A7S1U4B9-F1
#
_cell.length_a   1.000
_cell.length_b   1.000
_cell.length_c   1.000
_cell.angle_alpha   90.00
_cell.angle_beta   90.00
_cell.angle_gamma   90.00
#
_symmetry.space_group_name_H-M   'P 1'
#
loop_
_entity.id
_entity.type
_entity.pdbx_description
1 polymer ?
#
loop_
_entity_poly.entity_id
_entity_poly.type
_entity_poly.pdbx_seq_one_letter_code
_entity_poly.pdbx_strand_id
1 'polypeptide(L)'
;AAAAAWALARLASRGHGRRGRPRAQGTWRERGARGAGTLHAGSGSASGVAFAVMPQLQTADVVVVGGGLSGVVAADELLAGGGREVVVLEGAARLGGRLRTETVTVPLGGAAVEVPYDCGGCWVGATHHGLRALLDELGAALETQHHAGLKVMDLLGGIGTYTGHIPTCLGPGELLDMHRALSEVERLARRVDAGA
;
A
#
# COMPACT_ATOMS: atom_id res chain seq x y z
N ALA A 1 30.49 -16.23 2.58
CA ALA A 1 29.69 -15.49 3.57
C ALA A 1 29.24 -14.18 2.91
N ALA A 2 28.03 -14.14 2.35
CA ALA A 2 27.52 -12.96 1.66
C ALA A 2 27.15 -11.91 2.73
N ALA A 3 27.76 -10.73 2.64
CA ALA A 3 27.41 -9.60 3.48
C ALA A 3 25.93 -9.27 3.28
N ALA A 4 25.13 -9.39 4.34
CA ALA A 4 23.74 -8.97 4.32
C ALA A 4 23.71 -7.47 4.00
N ALA A 5 23.19 -7.11 2.83
CA ALA A 5 23.00 -5.73 2.43
C ALA A 5 21.78 -5.18 3.17
N TRP A 6 22.04 -4.46 4.27
CA TRP A 6 21.01 -3.76 5.01
C TRP A 6 20.67 -2.46 4.28
N ALA A 7 19.38 -2.25 3.98
CA ALA A 7 18.91 -0.96 3.47
C ALA A 7 18.61 -0.06 4.68
N LEU A 8 19.35 1.04 4.78
CA LEU A 8 19.11 2.12 5.76
C LEU A 8 18.44 3.30 5.05
N ALA A 9 17.27 3.72 5.52
CA ALA A 9 16.60 4.93 5.07
C ALA A 9 16.71 6.01 6.16
N ARG A 10 17.40 7.13 5.86
CA ARG A 10 17.41 8.32 6.72
C ARG A 10 16.29 9.24 6.24
N LEU A 11 15.15 9.19 6.92
CA LEU A 11 14.05 10.11 6.68
C LEU A 11 14.41 11.46 7.34
N ALA A 12 14.17 12.57 6.63
CA ALA A 12 14.36 13.92 7.15
C ALA A 12 13.00 14.55 7.41
N SER A 13 12.86 15.27 8.54
CA SER A 13 11.61 15.92 8.92
C SER A 13 11.10 16.86 7.83
N ARG A 14 9.90 16.64 7.32
CA ARG A 14 9.21 17.61 6.46
C ARG A 14 8.63 18.71 7.35
N GLY A 15 8.94 19.97 7.05
CA GLY A 15 8.31 21.12 7.73
C GLY A 15 6.79 21.07 7.58
N HIS A 16 6.08 20.80 8.67
CA HIS A 16 4.62 20.68 8.71
C HIS A 16 3.94 22.05 8.65
N GLY A 17 3.87 22.62 7.45
CA GLY A 17 2.89 23.66 7.16
C GLY A 17 1.55 23.01 6.87
N ARG A 18 0.57 23.09 7.79
CA ARG A 18 -0.84 22.76 7.55
C ARG A 18 -1.35 23.53 6.31
N ARG A 19 -1.28 22.93 5.12
CA ARG A 19 -1.80 23.51 3.87
C ARG A 19 -3.26 23.09 3.71
N GLY A 20 -4.11 24.10 3.47
CA GLY A 20 -5.55 23.94 3.32
C GLY A 20 -5.94 23.01 2.18
N ARG A 21 -7.06 22.31 2.39
CA ARG A 21 -7.69 21.35 1.47
C ARG A 21 -8.01 21.97 0.10
N PRO A 22 -7.53 21.41 -1.01
CA PRO A 22 -8.16 21.63 -2.31
C PRO A 22 -9.36 20.67 -2.45
N ARG A 23 -10.56 21.21 -2.66
CA ARG A 23 -11.70 20.45 -3.19
C ARG A 23 -11.42 20.20 -4.68
N ALA A 24 -11.22 18.95 -5.07
CA ALA A 24 -11.24 18.57 -6.49
C ALA A 24 -12.68 18.14 -6.86
N GLN A 25 -13.43 19.08 -7.45
CA GLN A 25 -14.49 18.78 -8.39
C GLN A 25 -13.89 18.92 -9.80
N GLY A 26 -14.01 17.92 -10.66
CA GLY A 26 -13.50 18.04 -12.03
C GLY A 26 -13.65 16.76 -12.84
N THR A 27 -14.46 16.86 -13.87
CA THR A 27 -14.95 15.81 -14.76
C THR A 27 -13.93 15.40 -15.82
N TRP A 28 -13.95 14.12 -16.18
CA TRP A 28 -13.22 13.57 -17.32
C TRP A 28 -13.69 14.21 -18.63
N ARG A 29 -12.78 14.82 -19.38
CA ARG A 29 -12.94 15.09 -20.81
C ARG A 29 -11.66 14.73 -21.56
N GLU A 30 -11.81 13.81 -22.50
CA GLU A 30 -10.85 13.42 -23.51
C GLU A 30 -10.38 14.65 -24.33
N ARG A 31 -9.08 14.75 -24.58
CA ARG A 31 -8.55 15.36 -25.80
C ARG A 31 -7.30 14.62 -26.25
N GLY A 32 -7.33 14.24 -27.52
CA GLY A 32 -6.38 13.35 -28.17
C GLY A 32 -5.01 13.95 -28.48
N ALA A 33 -4.23 13.06 -29.07
CA ALA A 33 -2.82 13.16 -29.44
C ALA A 33 -2.40 14.43 -30.19
N ARG A 34 -1.20 14.94 -29.85
CA ARG A 34 -0.02 15.15 -30.72
C ARG A 34 0.97 16.05 -29.99
N GLY A 35 2.24 15.63 -29.95
CA GLY A 35 3.35 16.47 -29.51
C GLY A 35 4.49 15.67 -28.90
N ALA A 36 5.42 15.23 -29.74
CA ALA A 36 6.74 14.83 -29.29
C ALA A 36 7.39 16.05 -28.60
N GLY A 37 7.57 15.96 -27.29
CA GLY A 37 8.22 16.97 -26.47
C GLY A 37 9.08 16.26 -25.44
N THR A 38 10.38 16.30 -25.67
CA THR A 38 11.40 15.90 -24.70
C THR A 38 11.24 16.79 -23.47
N LEU A 39 10.81 16.22 -22.35
CA LEU A 39 10.78 16.96 -21.09
C LEU A 39 12.20 17.00 -20.52
N HIS A 40 12.80 18.18 -20.59
CA HIS A 40 14.00 18.53 -19.84
C HIS A 40 13.75 18.35 -18.34
N ALA A 41 14.74 17.77 -17.66
CA ALA A 41 14.81 17.68 -16.21
C ALA A 41 14.68 19.07 -15.58
N GLY A 42 13.47 19.40 -15.12
CA GLY A 42 13.24 20.52 -14.24
C GLY A 42 13.82 20.19 -12.86
N SER A 43 14.75 21.04 -12.41
CA SER A 43 15.38 21.02 -11.09
C SER A 43 14.38 21.39 -9.98
N GLY A 44 13.37 20.55 -9.79
CA GLY A 44 12.54 20.56 -8.60
C GLY A 44 13.19 19.65 -7.56
N SER A 45 13.60 20.20 -6.42
CA SER A 45 14.09 19.44 -5.29
C SER A 45 12.96 18.59 -4.71
N ALA A 46 12.69 17.43 -5.31
CA ALA A 46 12.06 16.34 -4.60
C ALA A 46 13.00 15.97 -3.47
N SER A 47 12.54 16.09 -2.22
CA SER A 47 13.22 15.56 -1.05
C SER A 47 13.37 14.04 -1.23
N GLY A 48 14.44 13.64 -1.92
CA GLY A 48 14.76 12.27 -2.24
C GLY A 48 15.25 11.58 -0.98
N VAL A 49 14.59 10.50 -0.62
CA VAL A 49 15.11 9.56 0.37
C VAL A 49 16.36 8.94 -0.25
N ALA A 50 17.54 9.33 0.24
CA ALA A 50 18.81 8.79 -0.23
C ALA A 50 19.04 7.41 0.42
N PHE A 51 19.17 6.38 -0.41
CA PHE A 51 19.56 5.04 0.03
C PHE A 51 21.06 4.91 0.01
N ALA A 52 21.65 4.52 1.13
CA ALA A 52 23.09 4.27 1.21
C ALA A 52 23.36 2.96 1.95
N VAL A 53 24.18 2.10 1.34
CA VAL A 53 24.83 0.99 2.05
C VAL A 53 26.04 1.59 2.77
N MET A 54 25.98 1.67 4.10
CA MET A 54 27.02 2.33 4.91
C MET A 54 27.73 1.30 5.80
N PRO A 55 29.09 1.20 5.72
CA PRO A 55 29.85 0.15 6.39
C PRO A 55 30.29 0.49 7.83
N GLN A 56 29.80 1.57 8.44
CA GLN A 56 30.28 2.03 9.75
C GLN A 56 29.19 1.97 10.84
N LEU A 57 29.59 1.66 12.07
CA LEU A 57 28.72 1.74 13.26
C LEU A 57 28.15 3.16 13.36
N GLN A 58 26.83 3.29 13.18
CA GLN A 58 26.12 4.52 13.47
C GLN A 58 25.58 4.49 14.89
N THR A 59 25.76 5.59 15.62
CA THR A 59 24.97 5.88 16.82
C THR A 59 23.61 6.41 16.37
N ALA A 60 22.54 5.98 17.03
CA ALA A 60 21.19 6.49 16.80
C ALA A 60 20.46 6.56 18.13
N ASP A 61 19.54 7.51 18.28
CA ASP A 61 18.66 7.59 19.45
C ASP A 61 17.59 6.49 19.39
N VAL A 62 17.11 6.17 18.18
CA VAL A 62 16.11 5.14 17.96
C VAL A 62 16.45 4.31 16.71
N VAL A 63 16.37 2.98 16.86
CA VAL A 63 16.48 2.03 15.76
C VAL A 63 15.13 1.37 15.52
N VAL A 64 14.59 1.50 14.31
CA VAL A 64 13.39 0.81 13.86
C VAL A 64 13.80 -0.40 13.02
N VAL A 65 13.36 -1.59 13.42
CA VAL A 65 13.68 -2.83 12.70
C VAL A 65 12.50 -3.20 11.78
N GLY A 66 12.75 -3.20 10.47
CA GLY A 66 11.79 -3.44 9.41
C GLY A 66 11.39 -2.16 8.69
N GLY A 67 11.65 -2.10 7.38
CA GLY A 67 11.27 -1.04 6.44
C GLY A 67 9.93 -1.29 5.74
N GLY A 68 9.04 -2.05 6.36
CA GLY A 68 7.64 -2.17 5.94
C GLY A 68 6.82 -0.92 6.29
N LEU A 69 5.55 -0.90 5.88
CA LEU A 69 4.64 0.24 6.13
C LEU A 69 4.66 0.71 7.59
N SER A 70 4.56 -0.22 8.56
CA SER A 70 4.55 0.11 9.99
C SER A 70 5.85 0.77 10.46
N GLY A 71 7.01 0.25 10.02
CA GLY A 71 8.30 0.80 10.43
C GLY A 71 8.60 2.16 9.80
N VAL A 72 8.23 2.35 8.53
CA VAL A 72 8.36 3.65 7.86
C VAL A 72 7.45 4.69 8.51
N VAL A 73 6.19 4.34 8.83
CA VAL A 73 5.26 5.24 9.54
C VAL A 73 5.77 5.57 10.95
N ALA A 74 6.24 4.57 11.72
CA ALA A 74 6.80 4.82 13.04
C ALA A 74 8.03 5.74 13.00
N ALA A 75 8.92 5.53 12.02
CA ALA A 75 10.08 6.39 11.84
C ALA A 75 9.68 7.83 11.47
N ASP A 76 8.68 7.99 10.59
CA ASP A 76 8.14 9.30 10.21
C ASP A 76 7.53 10.05 11.42
N GLU A 77 6.72 9.37 12.23
CA GLU A 77 6.14 9.94 13.45
C GLU A 77 7.20 10.35 14.49
N LEU A 78 8.23 9.51 14.71
CA LEU A 78 9.33 9.81 15.62
C LEU A 78 10.13 11.03 15.17
N LEU A 79 10.32 11.19 13.87
CA LEU A 79 11.00 12.35 13.28
C LEU A 79 10.15 13.61 13.33
N ALA A 80 8.84 13.49 13.14
CA ALA A 80 7.90 14.61 13.27
C ALA A 80 7.91 15.19 14.69
N GLY A 81 8.13 14.34 15.72
CA GLY A 81 8.33 14.75 17.11
C GLY A 81 9.63 15.54 17.36
N GLY A 82 10.59 15.48 16.43
CA GLY A 82 11.87 16.20 16.49
C GLY A 82 12.87 15.64 17.51
N GLY A 83 14.12 16.11 17.39
CA GLY A 83 15.16 15.91 18.41
C GLY A 83 15.69 14.48 18.57
N ARG A 84 15.45 13.58 17.60
CA ARG A 84 15.93 12.20 17.63
C ARG A 84 16.56 11.80 16.31
N GLU A 85 17.71 11.16 16.36
CA GLU A 85 18.29 10.44 15.24
C GLU A 85 17.62 9.05 15.12
N VAL A 86 16.86 8.86 14.04
CA VAL A 86 16.12 7.62 13.77
C VAL A 86 16.75 6.88 12.60
N VAL A 87 17.01 5.59 12.80
CA VAL A 87 17.61 4.69 11.81
C VAL A 87 16.67 3.52 11.56
N VAL A 88 16.31 3.27 10.29
CA VAL A 88 15.46 2.13 9.89
C VAL A 88 16.31 1.02 9.28
N LEU A 89 16.37 -0.14 9.93
CA LEU A 89 17.07 -1.34 9.44
C LEU A 89 16.10 -2.24 8.67
N GLU A 90 16.29 -2.40 7.36
CA GLU A 90 15.54 -3.36 6.55
C GLU A 90 16.47 -4.49 6.06
N GLY A 91 16.01 -5.73 6.24
CA GLY A 91 16.77 -6.93 5.86
C GLY A 91 16.66 -7.27 4.38
N ALA A 92 15.69 -6.68 3.68
CA ALA A 92 15.55 -6.76 2.23
C ALA A 92 16.32 -5.63 1.52
N ALA A 93 16.59 -5.83 0.23
CA ALA A 93 17.17 -4.81 -0.64
C ALA A 93 16.20 -3.65 -1.00
N ARG A 94 14.99 -3.64 -0.42
CA ARG A 94 13.95 -2.65 -0.69
C ARG A 94 13.09 -2.40 0.54
N LEU A 95 12.50 -1.21 0.61
CA LEU A 95 11.41 -0.92 1.55
C LEU A 95 10.08 -1.52 1.07
N GLY A 96 9.06 -1.38 1.91
CA GLY A 96 7.67 -1.77 1.65
C GLY A 96 7.28 -3.07 2.33
N GLY A 97 8.24 -3.92 2.71
CA GLY A 97 7.97 -5.21 3.34
C GLY A 97 7.01 -6.06 2.51
N ARG A 98 5.81 -6.33 3.03
CA ARG A 98 4.74 -7.08 2.34
C ARG A 98 4.01 -6.29 1.25
N LEU A 99 4.26 -4.99 1.13
CA LEU A 99 3.81 -4.17 0.00
C LEU A 99 4.91 -4.22 -1.06
N ARG A 100 4.54 -4.65 -2.27
CA ARG A 100 5.46 -4.81 -3.40
C ARG A 100 4.72 -4.53 -4.68
N THR A 101 5.12 -3.48 -5.38
CA THR A 101 4.62 -3.15 -6.71
C THR A 101 5.71 -3.43 -7.72
N GLU A 102 5.40 -4.19 -8.76
CA GLU A 102 6.28 -4.50 -9.88
C GLU A 102 5.73 -3.86 -11.15
N THR A 103 6.61 -3.54 -12.09
CA THR A 103 6.18 -3.15 -13.44
C THR A 103 6.07 -4.40 -14.29
N VAL A 104 4.88 -4.67 -14.83
CA VAL A 104 4.63 -5.81 -15.72
C VAL A 104 4.20 -5.32 -17.09
N THR A 105 4.67 -5.99 -18.13
CA THR A 105 4.24 -5.73 -19.50
C THR A 105 3.02 -6.58 -19.82
N VAL A 106 1.90 -5.94 -20.16
CA VAL A 106 0.65 -6.62 -20.54
C VAL A 106 0.25 -6.27 -21.98
N PRO A 107 -0.32 -7.23 -22.73
CA PRO A 107 -0.92 -6.92 -24.02
C PRO A 107 -2.26 -6.21 -23.82
N LEU A 108 -2.38 -4.98 -24.30
CA LEU A 108 -3.61 -4.20 -24.24
C LEU A 108 -3.87 -3.54 -25.60
N GLY A 109 -5.02 -3.83 -26.22
CA GLY A 109 -5.39 -3.26 -27.51
C GLY A 109 -4.43 -3.59 -28.67
N GLY A 110 -3.73 -4.73 -28.60
CA GLY A 110 -2.73 -5.13 -29.61
C GLY A 110 -1.34 -4.52 -29.42
N ALA A 111 -1.12 -3.72 -28.39
CA ALA A 111 0.18 -3.18 -28.01
C ALA A 111 0.66 -3.75 -26.66
N ALA A 112 1.98 -3.78 -26.45
CA ALA A 112 2.58 -4.08 -25.16
C ALA A 112 2.62 -2.79 -24.32
N VAL A 113 2.03 -2.82 -23.12
CA VAL A 113 1.96 -1.68 -22.20
C VAL A 113 2.52 -2.09 -20.85
N GLU A 114 3.39 -1.25 -20.28
CA GLU A 114 3.88 -1.42 -18.92
C GLU A 114 2.86 -0.87 -17.92
N VAL A 115 2.49 -1.69 -16.93
CA VAL A 115 1.55 -1.31 -15.87
C VAL A 115 2.12 -1.68 -14.50
N PRO A 116 1.85 -0.88 -13.45
CA PRO A 116 2.16 -1.29 -12.09
C PRO A 116 1.25 -2.44 -11.66
N TYR A 117 1.81 -3.43 -10.97
CA TYR A 117 1.10 -4.60 -10.47
C TYR A 117 1.54 -4.91 -9.05
N ASP A 118 0.59 -4.96 -8.12
CA ASP A 118 0.86 -5.26 -6.72
C ASP A 118 1.01 -6.77 -6.50
N CYS A 119 2.24 -7.20 -6.21
CA CYS A 119 2.63 -8.54 -5.82
C CYS A 119 2.54 -8.77 -4.30
N GLY A 120 1.74 -7.96 -3.60
CA GLY A 120 1.65 -7.92 -2.14
C GLY A 120 0.30 -7.44 -1.65
N GLY A 121 0.26 -6.79 -0.48
CA GLY A 121 -0.97 -6.15 0.00
C GLY A 121 -1.43 -5.03 -0.94
N CYS A 122 -2.66 -5.10 -1.43
CA CYS A 122 -3.19 -4.18 -2.45
C CYS A 122 -4.60 -3.64 -2.17
N TRP A 123 -5.32 -4.21 -1.18
CA TRP A 123 -6.70 -3.83 -0.89
C TRP A 123 -6.79 -2.87 0.30
N VAL A 124 -7.50 -1.77 0.10
CA VAL A 124 -7.82 -0.79 1.16
C VAL A 124 -9.32 -0.80 1.42
N GLY A 125 -9.71 -1.24 2.61
CA GLY A 125 -11.10 -1.29 3.05
C GLY A 125 -11.59 0.04 3.62
N ALA A 126 -12.91 0.22 3.65
CA ALA A 126 -13.54 1.45 4.15
C ALA A 126 -13.20 1.77 5.61
N THR A 127 -12.99 0.73 6.43
CA THR A 127 -12.67 0.79 7.86
C THR A 127 -11.18 0.98 8.16
N HIS A 128 -10.30 0.98 7.15
CA HIS A 128 -8.86 1.20 7.33
C HIS A 128 -8.55 2.69 7.51
N HIS A 129 -9.08 3.32 8.56
CA HIS A 129 -9.06 4.77 8.75
C HIS A 129 -7.65 5.36 8.74
N GLY A 130 -6.70 4.75 9.46
CA GLY A 130 -5.31 5.20 9.49
C GLY A 130 -4.62 5.13 8.13
N LEU A 131 -4.77 4.01 7.42
CA LEU A 131 -4.19 3.86 6.07
C LEU A 131 -4.80 4.85 5.09
N ARG A 132 -6.12 5.08 5.14
CA ARG A 132 -6.79 6.06 4.26
C ARG A 132 -6.33 7.48 4.54
N ALA A 133 -6.18 7.87 5.81
CA ALA A 133 -5.63 9.17 6.18
C ALA A 133 -4.19 9.35 5.67
N LEU A 134 -3.36 8.32 5.78
CA LEU A 134 -2.00 8.33 5.26
C LEU A 134 -1.97 8.48 3.73
N LEU A 135 -2.85 7.77 3.01
CA LEU A 135 -2.97 7.91 1.55
C LEU A 135 -3.38 9.34 1.16
N ASP A 136 -4.33 9.93 1.88
CA ASP A 136 -4.75 11.32 1.67
C ASP A 136 -3.59 12.31 1.89
N GLU A 137 -2.79 12.10 2.95
CA GLU A 137 -1.60 12.92 3.23
C GLU A 137 -0.54 12.81 2.13
N LEU A 138 -0.33 11.59 1.62
CA LEU A 138 0.61 11.32 0.53
C LEU A 138 0.09 11.73 -0.85
N GLY A 139 -1.18 12.12 -0.96
CA GLY A 139 -1.85 12.42 -2.23
C GLY A 139 -2.01 11.18 -3.12
N ALA A 140 -2.04 9.99 -2.53
CA ALA A 140 -2.22 8.72 -3.23
C ALA A 140 -3.70 8.44 -3.48
N ALA A 141 -4.06 8.16 -4.74
CA ALA A 141 -5.43 7.83 -5.11
C ALA A 141 -5.74 6.35 -4.89
N LEU A 142 -7.00 6.07 -4.57
CA LEU A 142 -7.55 4.71 -4.55
C LEU A 142 -8.37 4.48 -5.81
N GLU A 143 -8.16 3.33 -6.45
CA GLU A 143 -9.00 2.85 -7.54
C GLU A 143 -10.07 1.89 -7.01
N THR A 144 -11.26 1.95 -7.62
CA THR A 144 -12.36 1.06 -7.21
C THR A 144 -12.12 -0.33 -7.78
N GLN A 145 -12.26 -1.35 -6.93
CA GLN A 145 -12.24 -2.75 -7.37
C GLN A 145 -13.25 -2.97 -8.49
N HIS A 146 -12.80 -3.44 -9.65
CA HIS A 146 -13.73 -3.94 -10.65
C HIS A 146 -14.37 -5.24 -10.14
N HIS A 147 -15.67 -5.19 -9.84
CA HIS A 147 -16.44 -6.31 -9.30
C HIS A 147 -17.76 -6.54 -10.05
N ALA A 148 -17.94 -5.86 -11.18
CA ALA A 148 -19.08 -6.07 -12.06
C ALA A 148 -18.98 -7.42 -12.78
N GLY A 149 -20.13 -8.02 -13.06
CA GLY A 149 -20.24 -9.31 -13.73
C GLY A 149 -20.68 -10.44 -12.81
N LEU A 150 -20.60 -11.66 -13.35
CA LEU A 150 -21.01 -12.88 -12.68
C LEU A 150 -19.88 -13.38 -11.77
N LYS A 151 -20.19 -13.66 -10.51
CA LYS A 151 -19.23 -14.29 -9.60
C LYS A 151 -19.35 -15.79 -9.72
N VAL A 152 -18.21 -16.48 -9.82
CA VAL A 152 -18.13 -17.93 -9.94
C VAL A 152 -17.48 -18.47 -8.68
N MET A 153 -18.09 -19.48 -8.09
CA MET A 153 -17.57 -20.22 -6.94
C MET A 153 -17.39 -21.67 -7.36
N ASP A 154 -16.14 -22.13 -7.37
CA ASP A 154 -15.77 -23.53 -7.55
C ASP A 154 -15.39 -24.10 -6.19
N LEU A 155 -16.23 -24.97 -5.65
CA LEU A 155 -16.09 -25.51 -4.31
C LEU A 155 -16.53 -26.97 -4.27
N LEU A 156 -15.70 -27.84 -3.69
CA LEU A 156 -15.99 -29.26 -3.47
C LEU A 156 -16.47 -30.02 -4.73
N GLY A 157 -15.97 -29.63 -5.91
CA GLY A 157 -16.32 -30.23 -7.19
C GLY A 157 -17.62 -29.71 -7.81
N GLY A 158 -18.25 -28.70 -7.20
CA GLY A 158 -19.41 -28.00 -7.74
C GLY A 158 -19.07 -26.57 -8.17
N ILE A 159 -19.55 -26.17 -9.34
CA ILE A 159 -19.43 -24.79 -9.83
C ILE A 159 -20.80 -24.12 -9.69
N GLY A 160 -20.85 -23.07 -8.88
CA GLY A 160 -22.02 -22.22 -8.68
C GLY A 160 -21.75 -20.78 -9.11
N THR A 161 -22.81 -20.05 -9.42
CA THR A 161 -22.72 -18.61 -9.72
C THR A 161 -23.64 -17.80 -8.83
N TYR A 162 -23.25 -16.57 -8.54
CA TYR A 162 -24.02 -15.68 -7.68
C TYR A 162 -23.79 -14.20 -8.01
N THR A 163 -24.70 -13.37 -7.51
CA THR A 163 -24.62 -11.91 -7.58
C THR A 163 -24.60 -11.32 -6.17
N GLY A 164 -24.10 -10.09 -6.02
CA GLY A 164 -23.99 -9.45 -4.71
C GLY A 164 -22.84 -10.00 -3.86
N HIS A 165 -22.88 -9.73 -2.55
CA HIS A 165 -21.77 -10.06 -1.64
C HIS A 165 -21.89 -11.45 -1.00
N ILE A 166 -23.09 -12.03 -1.01
CA ILE A 166 -23.39 -13.32 -0.36
C ILE A 166 -23.49 -14.40 -1.45
N PRO A 167 -22.80 -15.54 -1.30
CA PRO A 167 -22.83 -16.62 -2.27
C PRO A 167 -24.18 -17.37 -2.27
N THR A 168 -25.15 -16.87 -3.03
CA THR A 168 -26.50 -17.48 -3.14
C THR A 168 -26.52 -18.85 -3.81
N CYS A 169 -25.39 -19.31 -4.34
CA CYS A 169 -25.21 -20.67 -4.83
C CYS A 169 -25.06 -21.70 -3.69
N LEU A 170 -24.89 -21.26 -2.45
CA LEU A 170 -24.85 -22.14 -1.27
C LEU A 170 -26.25 -22.34 -0.68
N GLY A 171 -26.48 -23.51 -0.07
CA GLY A 171 -27.72 -23.78 0.65
C GLY A 171 -27.78 -23.04 2.00
N PRO A 172 -28.98 -23.01 2.64
CA PRO A 172 -29.17 -22.30 3.90
C PRO A 172 -28.29 -22.83 5.05
N GLY A 173 -27.99 -24.12 5.06
CA GLY A 173 -27.13 -24.75 6.07
C GLY A 173 -25.68 -24.30 5.94
N GLU A 174 -25.14 -24.28 4.72
CA GLU A 174 -23.79 -23.79 4.44
C GLU A 174 -23.66 -22.29 4.72
N LEU A 175 -24.68 -21.50 4.39
CA LEU A 175 -24.70 -20.06 4.71
C LEU A 175 -24.70 -19.81 6.23
N LEU A 176 -25.41 -20.63 7.01
CA LEU A 176 -25.41 -20.55 8.47
C LEU A 176 -24.04 -20.95 9.04
N ASP A 177 -23.42 -21.99 8.50
CA ASP A 177 -22.09 -22.42 8.92
C ASP A 177 -21.03 -21.34 8.62
N MET A 178 -21.06 -20.79 7.40
CA MET A 178 -20.23 -19.64 7.02
C MET A 178 -20.43 -18.46 7.97
N HIS A 179 -21.68 -18.12 8.32
CA HIS A 179 -21.97 -17.03 9.26
C HIS A 179 -21.39 -17.32 10.65
N ARG A 180 -21.49 -18.56 11.16
CA ARG A 180 -20.89 -18.96 12.45
C ARG A 180 -19.37 -18.83 12.41
N ALA A 181 -18.73 -19.30 11.33
CA ALA A 181 -17.28 -19.21 11.16
C ALA A 181 -16.80 -17.76 11.13
N LEU A 182 -17.44 -16.91 10.31
CA LEU A 182 -17.14 -15.47 10.25
C LEU A 182 -17.32 -14.80 11.62
N SER A 183 -18.42 -15.10 12.31
CA SER A 183 -18.70 -14.53 13.64
C SER A 183 -17.68 -14.95 14.69
N GLU A 184 -17.19 -16.19 14.63
CA GLU A 184 -16.14 -16.68 15.52
C GLU A 184 -14.81 -15.98 15.24
N VAL A 185 -14.44 -15.80 13.98
CA VAL A 185 -13.25 -15.01 13.59
C VAL A 185 -13.36 -13.58 14.12
N GLU A 186 -14.50 -12.92 13.95
CA GLU A 186 -14.74 -11.57 14.50
C GLU A 186 -14.65 -11.55 16.04
N ARG A 187 -15.19 -12.57 16.71
CA ARG A 187 -15.13 -12.70 18.17
C ARG A 187 -13.70 -12.88 18.67
N LEU A 188 -12.88 -13.64 17.95
CA LEU A 188 -11.47 -13.82 18.26
C LEU A 188 -10.67 -12.54 17.96
N ALA A 189 -10.95 -11.89 16.83
CA ALA A 189 -10.31 -10.62 16.47
C ALA A 189 -10.53 -9.54 17.55
N ARG A 190 -11.72 -9.48 18.16
CA ARG A 190 -12.02 -8.56 19.28
C ARG A 190 -11.20 -8.80 20.55
N ARG A 191 -10.52 -9.95 20.69
CA ARG A 191 -9.64 -10.24 21.84
C ARG A 191 -8.22 -9.75 21.62
N VAL A 192 -7.86 -9.38 20.40
CA VAL A 192 -6.54 -8.82 20.10
C VAL A 192 -6.61 -7.32 20.38
N ASP A 193 -5.85 -6.88 21.37
CA ASP A 193 -5.65 -5.45 21.60
C ASP A 193 -4.78 -4.88 20.47
N ALA A 194 -5.33 -3.93 19.72
CA ALA A 194 -4.63 -3.24 18.63
C ALA A 194 -3.84 -2.02 19.13
N GLY A 195 -3.88 -1.73 20.44
CA GLY A 195 -3.32 -0.52 21.07
C GLY A 195 -2.10 -0.75 21.97
N ALA A 196 -1.39 -1.87 21.86
CA ALA A 196 -0.12 -2.11 22.55
C ALA A 196 1.10 -1.80 21.65
#